data_AF-A0A936VAA2-F1
#
_entry.id   AF-A0A936VAA2-F1
#
_cell.length_a   1.000
_cell.length_b   1.000
_cell.length_c   1.000
_cell.angle_alpha   90.00
_cell.angle_beta   90.00
_cell.angle_gamma   90.00
#
_symmetry.space_group_name_H-M   'P 1'
#
loop_
_entity.id
_entity.type
_entity.pdbx_description
1 polymer ?
#
loop_
_entity_poly.entity_id
_entity_poly.type
_entity_poly.pdbx_seq_one_letter_code
_entity_poly.pdbx_strand_id
1 'polypeptide(L)'
;MSHWIYAPKVEEVATQNVLLDLTGGLWDLVGASEENETLTLYLRKYPGVSEGVSISIRKGEYLLCLNGRAYEASTLRMALESYP
;
A
#
# COMPACT_ATOMS: atom_id res chain seq x y z
N MET A 1 -20.70 7.43 14.23
CA MET A 1 -20.59 6.11 13.57
C MET A 1 -19.12 5.78 13.51
N SER A 2 -18.70 4.62 14.00
CA SER A 2 -17.31 4.17 13.85
C SER A 2 -17.18 3.53 12.48
N HIS A 3 -16.30 4.06 11.63
CA HIS A 3 -15.93 3.42 10.37
C HIS A 3 -14.72 2.54 10.64
N TRP A 4 -14.72 1.33 10.08
CA TRP A 4 -13.58 0.42 10.17
C TRP A 4 -12.72 0.60 8.92
N ILE A 5 -11.42 0.79 9.14
CA ILE A 5 -10.42 0.92 8.08
C ILE A 5 -9.62 -0.37 8.07
N TYR A 6 -9.60 -1.06 6.94
CA TYR A 6 -8.78 -2.25 6.70
C TYR A 6 -7.39 -1.81 6.24
N ALA A 7 -6.62 -1.24 7.17
CA ALA A 7 -5.27 -0.78 6.89
C ALA A 7 -4.30 -1.96 6.72
N PRO A 8 -3.71 -2.16 5.53
CA PRO A 8 -2.92 -3.35 5.25
C PRO A 8 -1.49 -3.27 5.82
N LYS A 9 -0.95 -4.45 6.15
CA LYS A 9 0.47 -4.68 6.39
C LYS A 9 0.95 -5.76 5.41
N VAL A 10 2.07 -5.52 4.75
CA VAL A 10 2.75 -6.47 3.86
C VAL A 10 4.11 -6.81 4.45
N GLU A 11 4.35 -8.09 4.60
CA GLU A 11 5.61 -8.64 5.10
C GLU A 11 6.14 -9.73 4.16
N GLU A 12 7.45 -9.76 4.02
CA GLU A 12 8.14 -10.90 3.44
C GLU A 12 8.20 -12.02 4.48
N VAL A 13 7.49 -13.12 4.23
CA VAL A 13 7.35 -14.23 5.19
C VAL A 13 8.70 -14.89 5.53
N ALA A 14 9.60 -15.02 4.55
CA ALA A 14 10.87 -15.72 4.72
C ALA A 14 11.82 -15.01 5.71
N THR A 15 11.82 -13.68 5.70
CA THR A 15 12.72 -12.84 6.50
C THR A 15 12.00 -12.10 7.62
N GLN A 16 10.67 -12.17 7.65
CA GLN A 16 9.78 -11.32 8.46
C GLN A 16 9.99 -9.82 8.24
N ASN A 17 10.60 -9.44 7.10
CA ASN A 17 10.84 -8.05 6.78
C ASN A 17 9.52 -7.36 6.39
N VAL A 18 9.24 -6.21 7.00
CA VAL A 18 8.02 -5.44 6.72
C VAL A 18 8.28 -4.53 5.53
N LEU A 19 7.56 -4.77 4.42
CA LEU A 19 7.69 -3.99 3.19
C LEU A 19 6.78 -2.77 3.19
N LEU A 20 5.61 -2.90 3.81
CA LEU A 20 4.61 -1.85 3.94
C LEU A 20 3.82 -2.06 5.22
N ASP A 21 3.64 -1.01 6.02
CA ASP A 21 2.75 -1.04 7.17
C ASP A 21 1.91 0.23 7.22
N LEU A 22 0.62 0.09 6.92
CA LEU A 22 -0.35 1.18 6.96
C LEU A 22 -1.23 1.11 8.21
N THR A 23 -1.00 0.16 9.11
CA THR A 23 -1.82 -0.03 10.32
C THR A 23 -1.91 1.25 11.15
N GLY A 24 -3.10 1.52 11.69
CA GLY A 24 -3.41 2.77 12.40
C GLY A 24 -3.54 4.02 11.52
N GLY A 25 -3.34 3.88 10.20
CA GLY A 25 -3.52 4.95 9.22
C GLY A 25 -4.95 5.08 8.70
N LEU A 26 -5.10 5.99 7.74
CA LEU A 26 -6.37 6.33 7.11
C LEU A 26 -6.58 5.65 5.74
N TRP A 27 -5.64 4.80 5.34
CA TRP A 27 -5.66 4.11 4.07
C TRP A 27 -6.38 2.77 4.20
N ASP A 28 -7.52 2.66 3.52
CA ASP A 28 -8.36 1.49 3.50
C ASP A 28 -8.01 0.60 2.30
N LEU A 29 -7.79 -0.70 2.54
CA LEU A 29 -7.60 -1.67 1.47
C LEU A 29 -8.95 -2.02 0.83
N VAL A 30 -9.14 -1.57 -0.41
CA VAL A 30 -10.38 -1.84 -1.17
C VAL A 30 -10.26 -3.09 -2.04
N GLY A 31 -9.04 -3.57 -2.29
CA GLY A 31 -8.80 -4.81 -3.02
C GLY A 31 -7.32 -5.12 -3.18
N ALA A 32 -7.02 -6.34 -3.60
CA ALA A 32 -5.68 -6.77 -3.96
C ALA A 32 -5.73 -7.71 -5.18
N SER A 33 -4.70 -7.65 -6.02
CA SER A 33 -4.51 -8.57 -7.14
C SER A 33 -3.05 -9.00 -7.23
N GLU A 34 -2.81 -10.17 -7.79
CA GLU A 34 -1.47 -10.72 -7.98
C GLU A 34 -1.31 -11.19 -9.43
N GLU A 35 -0.34 -10.62 -10.14
CA GLU A 35 -0.05 -10.94 -11.54
C GLU A 35 1.46 -10.81 -11.80
N ASN A 36 2.04 -11.74 -12.58
CA ASN A 36 3.43 -11.66 -13.05
C ASN A 36 4.45 -11.31 -11.94
N GLU A 37 4.41 -12.04 -10.82
CA GLU A 37 5.27 -11.80 -9.65
C GLU A 37 5.09 -10.41 -8.99
N THR A 38 3.97 -9.74 -9.25
CA THR A 38 3.66 -8.42 -8.71
C THR A 38 2.37 -8.47 -7.90
N LEU A 39 2.47 -8.14 -6.61
CA LEU A 39 1.31 -7.91 -5.75
C LEU A 39 0.88 -6.45 -5.90
N THR A 40 -0.37 -6.20 -6.26
CA THR A 40 -0.94 -4.85 -6.32
C THR A 40 -2.05 -4.69 -5.29
N LEU A 41 -1.91 -3.67 -4.45
CA LEU A 41 -2.91 -3.24 -3.48
C LEU A 41 -3.65 -2.02 -4.03
N TYR A 42 -4.97 -2.04 -3.94
CA TYR A 42 -5.81 -0.90 -4.26
C TYR A 42 -6.29 -0.27 -2.96
N LEU A 43 -6.00 1.01 -2.78
CA LEU A 43 -6.24 1.74 -1.54
C LEU A 43 -7.11 2.97 -1.78
N ARG A 44 -7.86 3.36 -0.77
CA ARG A 44 -8.57 4.65 -0.71
C ARG A 44 -8.32 5.33 0.62
N LYS A 45 -8.23 6.66 0.64
CA LYS A 45 -8.05 7.43 1.88
C LYS A 45 -9.40 7.75 2.50
N TYR A 46 -9.49 7.57 3.81
CA TYR A 46 -10.66 7.91 4.63
C TYR A 46 -10.36 9.09 5.57
N PRO A 47 -11.33 9.95 5.93
CA PRO A 47 -12.65 10.09 5.34
C PRO A 47 -12.59 10.83 4.00
N GLY A 48 -13.52 10.52 3.10
CA GLY A 48 -13.71 11.30 1.86
C GLY A 48 -13.97 10.45 0.63
N VAL A 49 -14.17 11.15 -0.48
CA VAL A 49 -14.18 10.55 -1.83
C VAL A 49 -12.81 10.83 -2.44
N SER A 50 -11.77 10.13 -1.95
CA SER A 50 -10.45 10.21 -2.57
C SER A 50 -10.42 9.35 -3.83
N GLU A 51 -9.63 9.79 -4.81
CA GLU A 51 -9.21 8.90 -5.88
C GLU A 51 -8.45 7.71 -5.27
N GLY A 52 -8.69 6.52 -5.82
CA GLY A 52 -7.98 5.33 -5.37
C GLY A 52 -6.53 5.40 -5.81
N VAL A 53 -5.63 4.86 -5.01
CA VAL A 53 -4.22 4.68 -5.37
C VAL A 53 -3.91 3.19 -5.47
N SER A 54 -2.94 2.84 -6.30
CA SER A 54 -2.39 1.49 -6.37
C SER A 54 -0.96 1.47 -5.83
N ILE A 55 -0.67 0.48 -4.98
CA ILE A 55 0.70 0.15 -4.58
C ILE A 55 1.04 -1.22 -5.18
N SER A 56 2.00 -1.25 -6.09
CA SER A 56 2.53 -2.49 -6.66
C SER A 56 3.87 -2.85 -6.03
N ILE A 57 4.06 -4.13 -5.71
CA ILE A 57 5.22 -4.69 -5.04
C ILE A 57 5.72 -5.84 -5.90
N ARG A 58 6.90 -5.68 -6.50
CA ARG A 58 7.52 -6.75 -7.29
C ARG A 58 8.26 -7.71 -6.37
N LYS A 59 7.92 -8.99 -6.42
CA LYS A 59 8.59 -10.03 -5.64
C LYS A 59 10.07 -10.12 -6.04
N GLY A 60 10.95 -10.30 -5.05
CA GLY A 60 12.40 -10.45 -5.24
C GLY A 60 13.19 -9.15 -5.46
N GLU A 61 12.57 -8.08 -5.95
CA GLU A 61 13.21 -6.77 -6.10
C GLU A 61 12.82 -5.78 -4.99
N TYR A 62 11.73 -6.06 -4.26
CA TYR A 62 11.14 -5.21 -3.20
C TYR A 62 10.88 -3.76 -3.63
N LEU A 63 10.82 -3.51 -4.93
CA LEU A 63 10.57 -2.20 -5.50
C LEU A 63 9.08 -1.89 -5.36
N LEU A 64 8.81 -0.77 -4.68
CA LEU A 64 7.46 -0.32 -4.38
C LEU A 64 7.05 0.76 -5.37
N CYS A 65 5.96 0.55 -6.08
CA CYS A 65 5.42 1.51 -7.04
C CYS A 65 4.10 2.07 -6.53
N LEU A 66 3.99 3.38 -6.34
CA LEU A 66 2.73 4.07 -6.07
C LEU A 66 2.24 4.72 -7.36
N ASN A 67 1.08 4.30 -7.86
CA ASN A 67 0.52 4.70 -9.15
C ASN A 67 1.54 4.59 -10.31
N GLY A 68 2.34 3.52 -10.31
CA GLY A 68 3.36 3.26 -11.33
C GLY A 68 4.69 4.01 -11.14
N ARG A 69 4.82 4.89 -10.14
CA ARG A 69 6.09 5.55 -9.81
C ARG A 69 6.82 4.79 -8.71
N ALA A 70 8.09 4.47 -8.95
CA ALA A 70 8.94 3.78 -7.99
C ALA A 70 9.32 4.66 -6.78
N TYR A 71 9.32 4.07 -5.59
CA TYR A 71 9.73 4.67 -4.33
C TYR A 71 10.57 3.69 -3.51
N GLU A 72 11.52 4.23 -2.75
CA GLU A 72 12.14 3.52 -1.64
C GLU A 72 11.11 3.29 -0.52
N ALA A 73 11.18 2.15 0.16
CA ALA A 73 10.26 1.79 1.24
C ALA A 73 10.15 2.89 2.32
N SER A 74 11.27 3.51 2.67
CA SER A 74 11.34 4.60 3.65
C SER A 74 10.61 5.88 3.21
N THR A 75 10.45 6.09 1.90
CA THR A 75 9.84 7.32 1.33
C THR A 75 8.42 7.10 0.83
N LEU A 76 8.04 5.84 0.54
CA LEU A 76 6.72 5.49 0.03
C LEU A 76 5.60 6.00 0.93
N ARG A 77 5.74 5.85 2.25
CA ARG A 77 4.71 6.30 3.20
C ARG A 77 4.50 7.81 3.11
N MET A 78 5.58 8.59 3.04
CA MET A 78 5.48 10.04 2.90
C MET A 78 4.82 10.44 1.58
N ALA A 79 5.17 9.75 0.49
CA ALA A 79 4.54 9.97 -0.81
C ALA A 79 3.05 9.62 -0.78
N LEU A 80 2.68 8.48 -0.19
CA LEU A 80 1.30 8.05 -0.02
C LEU A 80 0.49 9.09 0.77
N GLU A 81 0.99 9.56 1.90
CA GLU A 81 0.25 10.54 2.73
C GLU A 81 0.05 11.90 2.05
N SER A 82 0.86 12.22 1.04
CA SER A 82 0.69 13.44 0.22
C SER A 82 -0.50 13.37 -0.75
N TYR A 83 -1.04 12.17 -1.00
CA TYR A 83 -2.25 12.02 -1.79
C TYR A 83 -3.48 12.52 -1.01
N PRO A 84 -4.42 13.17 -1.73
CA PRO A 84 -5.65 13.71 -1.12
C PRO A 84 -6.51 12.61 -0.50
#